data_AF-A0A952T2B0-F1
#
_entry.id   AF-A0A952T2B0-F1
#
_cell.length_a   1.000
_cell.length_b   1.000
_cell.length_c   1.000
_cell.angle_alpha   90.00
_cell.angle_beta   90.00
_cell.angle_gamma   90.00
#
_symmetry.space_group_name_H-M   'P 1'
#
loop_
_entity.id
_entity.type
_entity.pdbx_description
1 polymer ?
#
loop_
_entity_poly.entity_id
_entity_poly.type
_entity_poly.pdbx_seq_one_letter_code
_entity_poly.pdbx_strand_id
1 'polypeptide(L)'
;MPQPKHTAVLSTATRQLLRPLVRILLRNNVSHRAFADLAKRVYVEVANAEFGIPGKKQTVSRIAILTGLTRKEVQRLLTPPDSRSIAEKEYHRGSRVITGWLRDPTYGDGKGHPRPIPLEGRGATFSALVKSHSGDIPVRAVLDELLRVGAVKRLKDGRICLVSRGYIPLKGSAEKLQVLGADTADLISTIDHNIHLKPRQPRFQRKVMYDNVPIDAAKEFHTLAAAEGQELLEKLDRWLAHRDRDTNPASQGSGRVRVGLGIFQFEEHNSPE
;
A
#
# COMPACT_ATOMS: atom_id res chain seq x y z
N MET A 1 -10.32 31.54 -5.40
CA MET A 1 -10.56 30.27 -6.10
C MET A 1 -9.21 29.75 -6.58
N PRO A 2 -8.79 28.50 -6.31
CA PRO A 2 -7.57 27.98 -6.92
C PRO A 2 -7.78 27.98 -8.44
N GLN A 3 -6.82 28.52 -9.20
CA GLN A 3 -6.93 28.57 -10.65
C GLN A 3 -7.03 27.14 -11.21
N PRO A 4 -7.86 26.88 -12.25
CA PRO A 4 -8.11 25.54 -12.81
C PRO A 4 -6.84 24.74 -13.13
N LYS A 5 -5.75 25.44 -13.47
CA LYS A 5 -4.42 24.85 -13.75
C LYS A 5 -3.80 24.15 -12.53
N HIS A 6 -3.93 24.70 -11.32
CA HIS A 6 -3.38 24.07 -10.10
C HIS A 6 -4.09 22.77 -9.75
N THR A 7 -5.42 22.73 -9.89
CA THR A 7 -6.21 21.52 -9.64
C THR A 7 -5.87 20.41 -10.62
N ALA A 8 -5.64 20.74 -11.90
CA ALA A 8 -5.23 19.77 -12.91
C ALA A 8 -3.83 19.19 -12.65
N VAL A 9 -2.87 20.03 -12.25
CA VAL A 9 -1.51 19.60 -11.89
C VAL A 9 -1.54 18.69 -10.66
N LEU A 10 -2.27 19.08 -9.61
CA LEU A 10 -2.41 18.28 -8.40
C LEU A 10 -3.09 16.93 -8.69
N SER A 11 -4.12 16.91 -9.53
CA SER A 11 -4.79 15.67 -9.97
C SER A 11 -3.81 14.74 -10.70
N THR A 12 -3.00 15.29 -11.59
CA THR A 12 -1.97 14.53 -12.34
C THR A 12 -0.92 13.94 -11.40
N ALA A 13 -0.37 14.76 -10.49
CA ALA A 13 0.61 14.31 -9.49
C ALA A 13 0.01 13.24 -8.56
N THR A 14 -1.23 13.44 -8.11
CA THR A 14 -1.94 12.45 -7.28
C THR A 14 -2.10 11.12 -8.02
N ARG A 15 -2.46 11.15 -9.31
CA ARG A 15 -2.57 9.92 -10.12
C ARG A 15 -1.23 9.21 -10.28
N GLN A 16 -0.13 9.97 -10.44
CA GLN A 16 1.22 9.42 -10.51
C GLN A 16 1.62 8.72 -9.20
N LEU A 17 1.27 9.29 -8.04
CA LEU A 17 1.51 8.68 -6.72
C LEU A 17 0.61 7.45 -6.48
N LEU A 18 -0.66 7.52 -6.86
CA LEU A 18 -1.61 6.44 -6.66
C LEU A 18 -1.28 5.20 -7.49
N ARG A 19 -0.72 5.34 -8.70
CA ARG A 19 -0.43 4.20 -9.57
C ARG A 19 0.49 3.14 -8.93
N PRO A 20 1.70 3.47 -8.43
CA PRO A 20 2.56 2.49 -7.75
C PRO A 20 1.95 2.00 -6.43
N LEU A 21 1.28 2.88 -5.67
CA LEU A 21 0.60 2.48 -4.42
C LEU A 21 -0.49 1.44 -4.69
N VAL A 22 -1.41 1.72 -5.61
CA VAL A 22 -2.49 0.81 -6.00
C VAL A 22 -1.93 -0.50 -6.54
N ARG A 23 -0.82 -0.48 -7.30
CA ARG A 23 -0.14 -1.72 -7.73
C ARG A 23 0.29 -2.56 -6.54
N ILE A 24 0.86 -1.96 -5.49
CA ILE A 24 1.24 -2.67 -4.25
C ILE A 24 0.00 -3.19 -3.52
N LEU A 25 -1.05 -2.37 -3.41
CA LEU A 25 -2.31 -2.75 -2.77
C LEU A 25 -2.95 -3.96 -3.47
N LEU A 26 -3.01 -3.96 -4.81
CA LEU A 26 -3.52 -5.09 -5.60
C LEU A 26 -2.65 -6.34 -5.44
N ARG A 27 -1.31 -6.19 -5.44
CA ARG A 27 -0.39 -7.31 -5.16
C ARG A 27 -0.61 -7.92 -3.77
N ASN A 28 -1.07 -7.13 -2.81
CA ASN A 28 -1.40 -7.53 -1.45
C ASN A 28 -2.92 -7.73 -1.22
N ASN A 29 -3.70 -7.81 -2.30
CA ASN A 29 -5.12 -8.18 -2.28
C ASN A 29 -6.00 -7.21 -1.48
N VAL A 30 -5.60 -5.95 -1.41
CA VAL A 30 -6.40 -4.85 -0.88
C VAL A 30 -7.37 -4.41 -1.98
N SER A 31 -8.66 -4.49 -1.69
CA SER A 31 -9.71 -4.08 -2.61
C SER A 31 -9.79 -2.55 -2.73
N HIS A 32 -10.43 -2.07 -3.81
CA HIS A 32 -10.76 -0.65 -3.95
C HIS A 32 -11.57 -0.11 -2.76
N ARG A 33 -12.55 -0.89 -2.26
CA ARG A 33 -13.37 -0.47 -1.12
C ARG A 33 -12.56 -0.35 0.17
N ALA A 34 -11.69 -1.32 0.44
CA ALA A 34 -10.80 -1.26 1.61
C ALA A 34 -9.87 -0.04 1.53
N PHE A 35 -9.29 0.22 0.35
CA PHE A 35 -8.51 1.44 0.11
C PHE A 35 -9.33 2.72 0.30
N ALA A 36 -10.53 2.79 -0.28
CA ALA A 36 -11.40 3.96 -0.15
C ALA A 36 -11.80 4.22 1.31
N ASP A 37 -12.08 3.18 2.09
CA ASP A 37 -12.38 3.31 3.52
C ASP A 37 -11.16 3.80 4.32
N LEU A 38 -9.95 3.31 4.01
CA LEU A 38 -8.69 3.81 4.58
C LEU A 38 -8.47 5.29 4.23
N ALA A 39 -8.62 5.65 2.96
CA ALA A 39 -8.47 7.02 2.49
C ALA A 39 -9.47 7.97 3.16
N LYS A 40 -10.75 7.57 3.27
CA LYS A 40 -11.77 8.36 4.00
C LYS A 40 -11.38 8.62 5.45
N ARG A 41 -10.85 7.60 6.13
CA ARG A 41 -10.38 7.74 7.52
C ARG A 41 -9.24 8.75 7.62
N VAL A 42 -8.20 8.60 6.81
CA VAL A 42 -7.05 9.53 6.79
C VAL A 42 -7.50 10.97 6.46
N TYR A 43 -8.42 11.14 5.51
CA TYR A 43 -9.00 12.46 5.20
C TYR A 43 -9.67 13.12 6.41
N VAL A 44 -10.44 12.35 7.19
CA VAL A 44 -11.11 12.83 8.42
C VAL A 44 -10.09 13.14 9.51
N GLU A 45 -9.09 12.28 9.70
CA GLU A 45 -8.02 12.46 10.70
C GLU A 45 -7.22 13.74 10.43
N VAL A 46 -6.72 13.92 9.20
CA VAL A 46 -5.97 15.12 8.79
C VAL A 46 -6.83 16.37 8.88
N ALA A 47 -8.07 16.34 8.38
CA ALA A 47 -8.98 17.48 8.50
C ALA A 47 -9.28 17.85 9.95
N ASN A 48 -9.35 16.86 10.84
CA ASN A 48 -9.58 17.09 12.26
C ASN A 48 -8.36 17.67 12.98
N ALA A 49 -7.17 17.15 12.69
CA ALA A 49 -5.93 17.50 13.39
C ALA A 49 -5.29 18.81 12.88
N GLU A 50 -5.31 19.06 11.56
CA GLU A 50 -4.45 20.07 10.94
C GLU A 50 -5.22 21.27 10.37
N PHE A 51 -6.51 21.12 10.05
CA PHE A 51 -7.33 22.16 9.41
C PHE A 51 -8.34 22.83 10.37
N GLY A 52 -8.01 22.81 11.67
CA GLY A 52 -8.72 23.53 12.72
C GLY A 52 -8.67 25.04 12.53
N ILE A 53 -9.65 25.76 13.09
CA ILE A 53 -9.55 27.23 13.20
C ILE A 53 -8.86 27.53 14.54
N PRO A 54 -7.80 28.37 14.57
CA PRO A 54 -7.15 28.76 15.81
C PRO A 54 -8.17 29.26 16.86
N GLY A 55 -8.10 28.71 18.07
CA GLY A 55 -8.99 29.06 19.17
C GLY A 55 -10.41 28.45 19.10
N LYS A 56 -10.72 27.61 18.11
CA LYS A 56 -12.03 26.93 18.01
C LYS A 56 -11.87 25.42 17.98
N LYS A 57 -12.72 24.72 18.75
CA LYS A 57 -12.83 23.26 18.65
C LYS A 57 -13.31 22.87 17.25
N GLN A 58 -12.63 21.90 16.63
CA GLN A 58 -13.07 21.36 15.36
C GLN A 58 -14.40 20.62 15.54
N THR A 59 -15.35 20.84 14.62
CA THR A 59 -16.69 20.24 14.68
C THR A 59 -16.91 19.24 13.54
N VAL A 60 -17.77 18.25 13.78
CA VAL A 60 -18.18 17.25 12.77
C VAL A 60 -18.69 17.91 11.49
N SER A 61 -19.45 19.01 11.61
CA SER A 61 -19.95 19.77 10.45
C SER A 61 -18.81 20.32 9.59
N ARG A 62 -17.79 20.89 10.24
CA ARG A 62 -16.68 21.51 9.54
C ARG A 62 -15.82 20.46 8.85
N ILE A 63 -15.57 19.34 9.50
CA ILE A 63 -14.85 18.21 8.91
C ILE A 63 -15.62 17.67 7.69
N ALA A 64 -16.95 17.53 7.79
CA ALA A 64 -17.80 17.14 6.67
C ALA A 64 -17.68 18.12 5.48
N ILE A 65 -17.67 19.44 5.74
CA ILE A 65 -17.47 20.46 4.70
C ILE A 65 -16.08 20.35 4.06
N LEU A 66 -15.02 20.17 4.85
CA LEU A 66 -13.64 20.10 4.35
C LEU A 66 -13.38 18.82 3.53
N THR A 67 -13.94 17.69 3.98
CA THR A 67 -13.69 16.37 3.36
C THR A 67 -14.69 16.01 2.26
N GLY A 68 -15.84 16.69 2.19
CA GLY A 68 -16.95 16.32 1.31
C GLY A 68 -17.72 15.09 1.77
N LEU A 69 -17.44 14.54 2.96
CA LEU A 69 -18.14 13.39 3.52
C LEU A 69 -19.40 13.81 4.29
N THR A 70 -20.34 12.89 4.46
CA THR A 70 -21.52 13.17 5.27
C THR A 70 -21.18 13.28 6.76
N ARG A 71 -21.94 14.08 7.53
CA ARG A 71 -21.75 14.19 9.00
C ARG A 71 -21.84 12.83 9.69
N LYS A 72 -22.71 11.93 9.21
CA LYS A 72 -22.85 10.55 9.70
C LYS A 72 -21.59 9.72 9.45
N GLU A 73 -20.99 9.81 8.26
CA GLU A 73 -19.73 9.15 7.95
C GLU A 73 -18.58 9.68 8.80
N VAL A 74 -18.46 11.00 8.95
CA VAL A 74 -17.44 11.63 9.79
C VAL A 74 -17.57 11.17 11.24
N GLN A 75 -18.77 11.20 11.82
CA GLN A 75 -19.01 10.74 13.18
C GLN A 75 -18.59 9.27 13.37
N ARG A 76 -18.91 8.41 12.40
CA ARG A 76 -18.51 6.99 12.40
C ARG A 76 -17.00 6.82 12.32
N LEU A 77 -16.31 7.63 11.51
CA LEU A 77 -14.87 7.54 11.30
C LEU A 77 -14.04 8.13 12.45
N LEU A 78 -14.58 9.11 13.19
CA LEU A 78 -13.99 9.64 14.41
C LEU A 78 -14.11 8.69 15.61
N THR A 79 -15.02 7.71 15.54
CA THR A 79 -15.13 6.68 16.57
C THR A 79 -14.03 5.64 16.34
N PRO A 80 -13.22 5.29 17.36
CA PRO A 80 -12.19 4.26 17.21
C PRO A 80 -12.81 2.97 16.70
N PRO A 81 -12.18 2.28 15.73
CA PRO A 81 -12.68 0.99 15.27
C PRO A 81 -12.65 0.00 16.46
N ASP A 82 -13.73 -0.77 16.65
CA ASP A 82 -13.57 -2.12 17.18
C ASP A 82 -12.56 -2.83 16.29
N SER A 83 -11.66 -3.61 16.89
CA SER A 83 -10.36 -4.08 16.37
C SER A 83 -10.38 -4.94 15.09
N ARG A 84 -11.46 -4.93 14.30
CA ARG A 84 -11.62 -5.71 13.06
C ARG A 84 -11.87 -4.78 11.89
N SER A 85 -10.86 -4.58 11.06
CA SER A 85 -10.91 -3.68 9.91
C SER A 85 -11.86 -4.21 8.81
N ILE A 86 -12.37 -3.32 7.96
CA ILE A 86 -13.15 -3.70 6.77
C ILE A 86 -12.26 -4.43 5.74
N ALA A 87 -10.95 -4.16 5.75
CA ALA A 87 -9.96 -4.85 4.90
C ALA A 87 -9.91 -6.35 5.20
N GLU A 88 -10.08 -6.77 6.46
CA GLU A 88 -10.23 -8.19 6.82
C GLU A 88 -11.45 -8.82 6.13
N LYS A 89 -12.59 -8.11 6.06
CA LYS A 89 -13.84 -8.67 5.50
C LYS A 89 -13.80 -8.92 3.99
N GLU A 90 -12.95 -8.21 3.23
CA GLU A 90 -12.78 -8.42 1.77
C GLU A 90 -11.56 -9.25 1.40
N TYR A 91 -10.47 -9.20 2.18
CA TYR A 91 -9.39 -10.19 2.15
C TYR A 91 -9.93 -11.63 2.31
N HIS A 92 -11.11 -11.75 2.95
CA HIS A 92 -11.85 -12.99 3.08
C HIS A 92 -12.48 -13.54 1.79
N ARG A 93 -12.56 -12.90 0.61
CA ARG A 93 -13.36 -13.49 -0.51
C ARG A 93 -12.68 -14.67 -1.22
N GLY A 94 -11.46 -14.47 -1.73
CA GLY A 94 -10.64 -15.56 -2.27
C GLY A 94 -10.29 -16.60 -1.19
N SER A 95 -10.03 -16.11 0.03
CA SER A 95 -9.87 -16.97 1.22
C SER A 95 -11.13 -17.77 1.54
N ARG A 96 -12.35 -17.25 1.32
CA ARG A 96 -13.63 -17.97 1.49
C ARG A 96 -13.81 -19.04 0.42
N VAL A 97 -13.39 -18.80 -0.82
CA VAL A 97 -13.41 -19.83 -1.87
C VAL A 97 -12.45 -20.96 -1.50
N ILE A 98 -11.22 -20.65 -1.09
CA ILE A 98 -10.24 -21.64 -0.63
C ILE A 98 -10.73 -22.38 0.62
N THR A 99 -11.27 -21.65 1.61
CA THR A 99 -11.81 -22.22 2.85
C THR A 99 -13.03 -23.08 2.59
N GLY A 100 -13.92 -22.64 1.69
CA GLY A 100 -15.06 -23.42 1.21
C GLY A 100 -14.57 -24.71 0.56
N TRP A 101 -13.58 -24.62 -0.33
CA TRP A 101 -12.99 -25.80 -0.97
C TRP A 101 -12.39 -26.79 0.03
N LEU A 102 -11.73 -26.30 1.07
CA LEU A 102 -11.10 -27.12 2.11
C LEU A 102 -12.11 -27.78 3.06
N ARG A 103 -13.24 -27.11 3.34
CA ARG A 103 -14.18 -27.51 4.39
C ARG A 103 -15.45 -28.17 3.87
N ASP A 104 -15.87 -27.86 2.65
CA ASP A 104 -17.09 -28.41 2.06
C ASP A 104 -16.80 -29.82 1.51
N PRO A 105 -17.44 -30.87 2.08
CA PRO A 105 -17.25 -32.26 1.63
C PRO A 105 -17.56 -32.49 0.16
N THR A 106 -18.36 -31.61 -0.46
CA THR A 106 -18.69 -31.64 -1.89
C THR A 106 -17.45 -31.50 -2.77
N TYR A 107 -16.44 -30.76 -2.30
CA TYR A 107 -15.23 -30.43 -3.07
C TYR A 107 -13.96 -31.12 -2.54
N GLY A 108 -14.10 -32.05 -1.59
CA GLY A 108 -12.97 -32.66 -0.89
C GLY A 108 -13.35 -33.90 -0.09
N ASP A 109 -12.65 -34.13 1.02
CA ASP A 109 -12.96 -35.13 2.03
C ASP A 109 -13.54 -34.52 3.33
N GLY A 110 -13.71 -33.19 3.37
CA GLY A 110 -14.14 -32.43 4.56
C GLY A 110 -13.08 -32.34 5.67
N LYS A 111 -11.89 -32.93 5.48
CA LYS A 111 -10.77 -32.94 6.44
C LYS A 111 -9.57 -32.12 5.96
N GLY A 112 -9.79 -31.21 5.01
CA GLY A 112 -8.75 -30.34 4.45
C GLY A 112 -7.99 -30.94 3.26
N HIS A 113 -8.50 -32.00 2.62
CA HIS A 113 -7.98 -32.51 1.35
C HIS A 113 -8.97 -32.24 0.20
N PRO A 114 -8.85 -31.09 -0.48
CA PRO A 114 -9.69 -30.75 -1.61
C PRO A 114 -9.30 -31.59 -2.83
N ARG A 115 -10.29 -32.01 -3.61
CA ARG A 115 -10.07 -32.73 -4.87
C ARG A 115 -9.98 -31.74 -6.04
N PRO A 116 -9.23 -32.06 -7.11
CA PRO A 116 -9.29 -31.29 -8.33
C PRO A 116 -10.69 -31.30 -8.92
N ILE A 117 -11.25 -30.12 -9.22
CA ILE A 117 -12.61 -29.98 -9.76
C ILE A 117 -12.59 -29.34 -11.15
N PRO A 118 -13.54 -29.68 -12.04
CA PRO A 118 -13.69 -29.00 -13.32
C PRO A 118 -14.10 -27.53 -13.14
N LEU A 119 -13.79 -26.68 -14.13
CA LEU A 119 -14.21 -25.27 -14.13
C LEU A 119 -15.74 -25.14 -14.13
N GLU A 120 -16.40 -25.87 -15.03
CA GLU A 120 -17.85 -25.90 -15.24
C GLU A 120 -18.34 -27.33 -15.48
N GLY A 121 -19.65 -27.56 -15.38
CA GLY A 121 -20.27 -28.88 -15.55
C GLY A 121 -21.37 -29.17 -14.52
N ARG A 122 -21.80 -30.43 -14.45
CA ARG A 122 -22.75 -30.90 -13.41
C ARG A 122 -21.98 -31.30 -12.15
N GLY A 123 -22.52 -30.98 -10.97
CA GLY A 123 -21.94 -31.34 -9.67
C GLY A 123 -20.88 -30.35 -9.16
N ALA A 124 -19.87 -30.87 -8.46
CA ALA A 124 -18.81 -30.07 -7.85
C ALA A 124 -17.92 -29.41 -8.92
N THR A 125 -18.08 -28.09 -9.09
CA THR A 125 -17.34 -27.29 -10.08
C THR A 125 -16.76 -26.04 -9.43
N PHE A 126 -15.69 -25.49 -10.01
CA PHE A 126 -15.12 -24.23 -9.54
C PHE A 126 -16.12 -23.08 -9.68
N SER A 127 -16.92 -23.05 -10.74
CA SER A 127 -18.01 -22.07 -10.91
C SER A 127 -19.04 -22.14 -9.78
N ALA A 128 -19.45 -23.33 -9.35
CA ALA A 128 -20.38 -23.50 -8.23
C ALA A 128 -19.75 -23.05 -6.90
N LEU A 129 -18.49 -23.41 -6.65
CA LEU A 129 -17.74 -23.00 -5.46
C LEU A 129 -17.60 -21.48 -5.37
N VAL A 130 -17.28 -20.81 -6.47
CA VAL A 130 -17.16 -19.34 -6.52
C VAL A 130 -18.50 -18.68 -6.26
N LYS A 131 -19.58 -19.14 -6.90
CA LYS A 131 -20.93 -18.60 -6.67
C LYS A 131 -21.34 -18.71 -5.19
N SER A 132 -21.07 -19.83 -4.54
CA SER A 132 -21.43 -20.07 -3.15
C SER A 132 -20.61 -19.24 -2.15
N HIS A 133 -19.37 -18.86 -2.46
CA HIS A 133 -18.45 -18.26 -1.48
C HIS A 133 -17.93 -16.85 -1.80
N SER A 134 -18.04 -16.39 -3.05
CA SER A 134 -17.57 -15.07 -3.51
C SER A 134 -18.67 -14.10 -3.96
N GLY A 135 -19.92 -14.56 -4.11
CA GLY A 135 -21.05 -13.73 -4.56
C GLY A 135 -20.99 -13.41 -6.07
N ASP A 136 -21.39 -12.21 -6.47
CA ASP A 136 -21.57 -11.78 -7.88
C ASP A 136 -20.27 -11.51 -8.66
N ILE A 137 -19.13 -12.08 -8.25
CA ILE A 137 -17.87 -11.90 -8.99
C ILE A 137 -17.83 -12.90 -10.16
N PRO A 138 -17.47 -12.47 -11.38
CA PRO A 138 -17.27 -13.38 -12.50
C PRO A 138 -16.28 -14.49 -12.15
N VAL A 139 -16.66 -15.74 -12.40
CA VAL A 139 -15.85 -16.93 -12.06
C VAL A 139 -14.44 -16.84 -12.64
N ARG A 140 -14.30 -16.35 -13.88
CA ARG A 140 -13.01 -16.17 -14.54
C ARG A 140 -12.10 -15.20 -13.78
N ALA A 141 -12.64 -14.08 -13.29
CA ALA A 141 -11.86 -13.12 -12.52
C ALA A 141 -11.32 -13.72 -11.21
N VAL A 142 -12.12 -14.57 -10.54
CA VAL A 142 -11.66 -15.29 -9.34
C VAL A 142 -10.61 -16.35 -9.70
N LEU A 143 -10.80 -17.07 -10.81
CA LEU A 143 -9.83 -18.06 -11.26
C LEU A 143 -8.48 -17.44 -11.62
N ASP A 144 -8.49 -16.38 -12.42
CA ASP A 144 -7.29 -15.67 -12.87
C ASP A 144 -6.51 -15.13 -11.65
N GLU A 145 -7.23 -14.61 -10.66
CA GLU A 145 -6.64 -14.12 -9.43
C GLU A 145 -6.01 -15.26 -8.58
N LEU A 146 -6.71 -16.38 -8.40
CA LEU A 146 -6.17 -17.52 -7.65
C LEU A 146 -4.97 -18.18 -8.36
N LEU A 147 -4.93 -18.15 -9.69
CA LEU A 147 -3.77 -18.58 -10.49
C LEU A 147 -2.60 -17.59 -10.30
N ARG A 148 -2.87 -16.28 -10.39
CA ARG A 148 -1.87 -15.20 -10.23
C ARG A 148 -1.14 -15.28 -8.88
N VAL A 149 -1.86 -15.59 -7.80
CA VAL A 149 -1.28 -15.71 -6.45
C VAL A 149 -0.76 -17.12 -6.15
N GLY A 150 -0.80 -18.05 -7.12
CA GLY A 150 -0.32 -19.42 -6.97
C GLY A 150 -1.14 -20.29 -6.00
N ALA A 151 -2.35 -19.85 -5.61
CA ALA A 151 -3.22 -20.61 -4.71
C ALA A 151 -3.82 -21.83 -5.40
N VAL A 152 -4.08 -21.75 -6.71
CA VAL A 152 -4.57 -22.85 -7.54
C VAL A 152 -3.67 -23.03 -8.76
N LYS A 153 -3.74 -24.21 -9.39
CA LYS A 153 -3.16 -24.48 -10.71
C LYS A 153 -4.17 -25.17 -11.59
N ARG A 154 -4.02 -25.02 -12.90
CA ARG A 154 -4.75 -25.79 -13.90
C ARG A 154 -3.96 -27.05 -14.23
N LEU A 155 -4.60 -28.21 -14.13
CA LEU A 155 -4.05 -29.50 -14.51
C LEU A 155 -4.12 -29.69 -16.03
N LYS A 156 -3.35 -30.66 -16.55
CA LYS A 156 -3.31 -30.99 -17.98
C LYS A 156 -4.67 -31.39 -18.55
N ASP A 157 -5.54 -31.95 -17.71
CA ASP A 157 -6.92 -32.35 -18.07
C ASP A 157 -7.94 -31.21 -17.91
N GLY A 158 -7.49 -29.98 -17.66
CA GLY A 158 -8.33 -28.79 -17.53
C GLY A 158 -8.97 -28.59 -16.15
N ARG A 159 -8.83 -29.54 -15.22
CA ARG A 159 -9.32 -29.39 -13.84
C ARG A 159 -8.47 -28.38 -13.06
N ILE A 160 -9.08 -27.75 -12.07
CA ILE A 160 -8.43 -26.78 -11.19
C ILE A 160 -8.11 -27.49 -9.88
N CYS A 161 -6.87 -27.37 -9.45
CA CYS A 161 -6.34 -28.00 -8.25
C CYS A 161 -5.85 -26.94 -7.27
N LEU A 162 -6.28 -27.02 -6.01
CA LEU A 162 -5.76 -26.17 -4.94
C LEU A 162 -4.32 -26.61 -4.61
N VAL A 163 -3.38 -25.67 -4.69
CA VAL A 163 -1.95 -25.93 -4.48
C VAL A 163 -1.52 -25.59 -3.06
N SER A 164 -2.10 -24.52 -2.49
CA SER A 164 -1.77 -24.09 -1.13
C SER A 164 -2.92 -24.34 -0.16
N ARG A 165 -2.62 -25.02 0.96
CA ARG A 165 -3.59 -25.30 2.05
C ARG A 165 -3.92 -24.06 2.90
N GLY A 166 -3.29 -22.93 2.60
CA GLY A 166 -3.62 -21.62 3.16
C GLY A 166 -3.41 -20.54 2.11
N TYR A 167 -4.21 -19.48 2.17
CA TYR A 167 -3.92 -18.25 1.45
C TYR A 167 -2.70 -17.60 2.12
N ILE A 168 -1.50 -17.96 1.64
CA ILE A 168 -0.24 -17.46 2.21
C ILE A 168 0.10 -16.18 1.44
N PRO A 169 -0.06 -14.98 2.01
CA PRO A 169 0.62 -13.81 1.48
C PRO A 169 2.11 -14.13 1.46
N LEU A 170 2.75 -13.92 0.30
CA LEU A 170 4.18 -14.16 0.07
C LEU A 170 5.00 -13.73 1.30
N LYS A 171 5.56 -14.70 2.03
CA LYS A 171 6.42 -14.46 3.19
C LYS A 171 7.60 -13.58 2.77
N GLY A 172 7.79 -12.47 3.46
CA GLY A 172 8.84 -11.47 3.22
C GLY A 172 8.36 -10.02 3.07
N SER A 173 7.05 -9.75 3.24
CA SER A 173 6.45 -8.44 2.92
C SER A 173 6.27 -7.49 4.10
N ALA A 174 6.09 -7.94 5.34
CA ALA A 174 5.66 -7.04 6.43
C ALA A 174 6.66 -5.91 6.72
N GLU A 175 7.93 -6.23 6.91
CA GLU A 175 9.00 -5.24 7.15
C GLU A 175 9.21 -4.34 5.92
N LYS A 176 9.17 -4.89 4.70
CA LYS A 176 9.27 -4.11 3.45
C LYS A 176 8.05 -3.21 3.21
N LEU A 177 6.87 -3.60 3.69
CA LEU A 177 5.65 -2.80 3.67
C LEU A 177 5.67 -1.71 4.76
N GLN A 178 6.39 -1.90 5.86
CA GLN A 178 6.65 -0.84 6.83
C GLN A 178 7.52 0.27 6.21
N VAL A 179 8.54 -0.10 5.44
CA VAL A 179 9.37 0.84 4.67
C VAL A 179 8.53 1.65 3.67
N LEU A 180 7.58 1.00 2.96
CA LEU A 180 6.63 1.73 2.10
C LEU A 180 5.90 2.85 2.85
N GLY A 181 5.41 2.56 4.07
CA GLY A 181 4.71 3.54 4.88
C GLY A 181 5.62 4.65 5.41
N ALA A 182 6.77 4.31 5.98
CA ALA A 182 7.68 5.25 6.60
C ALA A 182 8.37 6.17 5.58
N ASP A 183 9.07 5.59 4.60
CA ASP A 183 9.94 6.35 3.70
C ASP A 183 9.12 7.20 2.72
N THR A 184 8.02 6.65 2.20
CA THR A 184 7.14 7.40 1.29
C THR A 184 6.47 8.56 2.02
N ALA A 185 6.06 8.37 3.28
CA ALA A 185 5.49 9.45 4.09
C ALA A 185 6.53 10.55 4.34
N ASP A 186 7.77 10.19 4.71
CA ASP A 186 8.84 11.15 4.96
C ASP A 186 9.18 11.98 3.71
N LEU A 187 9.18 11.35 2.52
CA LEU A 187 9.37 12.06 1.25
C LEU A 187 8.20 13.00 0.93
N ILE A 188 6.94 12.53 1.06
CA ILE A 188 5.76 13.37 0.79
C ILE A 188 5.71 14.56 1.77
N SER A 189 5.97 14.34 3.07
CA SER A 189 6.03 15.41 4.06
C SER A 189 7.17 16.40 3.80
N THR A 190 8.28 15.94 3.23
CA THR A 190 9.39 16.82 2.81
C THR A 190 8.99 17.69 1.62
N ILE A 191 8.31 17.12 0.63
CA ILE A 191 7.77 17.87 -0.52
C ILE A 191 6.72 18.88 -0.04
N ASP A 192 5.82 18.48 0.85
CA ASP A 192 4.79 19.36 1.43
C ASP A 192 5.41 20.55 2.18
N HIS A 193 6.40 20.30 3.05
CA HIS A 193 7.18 21.34 3.72
C HIS A 193 7.79 22.31 2.70
N ASN A 194 8.41 21.79 1.64
CA ASN A 194 9.07 22.61 0.63
C ASN A 194 8.10 23.41 -0.24
N ILE A 195 6.86 22.93 -0.44
CA ILE A 195 5.81 23.66 -1.19
C ILE A 195 5.21 24.78 -0.34
N HIS A 196 4.92 24.52 0.94
CA HIS A 196 4.07 25.39 1.76
C HIS A 196 4.81 26.26 2.79
N LEU A 197 5.99 25.85 3.27
CA LEU A 197 6.74 26.59 4.30
C LEU A 197 7.78 27.52 3.65
N LYS A 198 7.75 28.79 4.08
CA LYS A 198 8.47 29.94 3.51
C LYS A 198 9.92 29.60 3.07
N PRO A 199 10.41 30.18 1.96
CA PRO A 199 11.64 29.80 1.25
C PRO A 199 12.97 29.93 2.01
N ARG A 200 12.97 30.29 3.30
CA ARG A 200 14.20 30.56 4.07
C ARG A 200 14.84 29.31 4.67
N GLN A 201 14.12 28.19 4.78
CA GLN A 201 14.64 26.92 5.32
C GLN A 201 14.00 25.70 4.65
N PRO A 202 14.23 25.49 3.33
CA PRO A 202 13.78 24.27 2.66
C PRO A 202 14.51 23.06 3.24
N ARG A 203 13.80 21.95 3.39
CA ARG A 203 14.42 20.65 3.66
C ARG A 203 15.23 20.22 2.44
N PHE A 204 16.35 19.55 2.67
CA PHE A 204 17.18 19.05 1.58
C PHE A 204 16.40 18.05 0.72
N GLN A 205 16.22 18.39 -0.55
CA GLN A 205 15.57 17.54 -1.55
C GLN A 205 16.28 17.79 -2.89
N ARG A 206 17.07 16.82 -3.35
CA ARG A 206 17.84 16.91 -4.60
C ARG A 206 17.73 15.59 -5.35
N LYS A 207 17.86 15.67 -6.68
CA LYS A 207 17.83 14.53 -7.59
C LYS A 207 18.85 14.79 -8.69
N VAL A 208 19.62 13.75 -9.01
CA VAL A 208 20.41 13.67 -10.25
C VAL A 208 19.67 12.73 -11.21
N MET A 209 19.54 13.12 -12.48
CA MET A 209 18.77 12.36 -13.46
C MET A 209 19.21 12.73 -14.87
N TYR A 210 19.37 11.71 -15.71
CA TYR A 210 19.58 11.81 -17.15
C TYR A 210 18.67 10.77 -17.81
N ASP A 211 18.06 11.10 -18.94
CA ASP A 211 17.07 10.28 -19.65
C ASP A 211 17.64 9.52 -20.86
N ASN A 212 18.92 9.76 -21.18
CA ASN A 212 19.60 9.15 -22.33
C ASN A 212 21.01 8.64 -21.94
N VAL A 213 21.06 7.70 -21.00
CA VAL A 213 22.30 7.05 -20.55
C VAL A 213 22.38 5.66 -21.20
N PRO A 214 23.53 5.26 -21.79
CA PRO A 214 23.70 3.91 -22.32
C PRO A 214 23.47 2.83 -21.26
N ILE A 215 22.91 1.68 -21.67
CA ILE A 215 22.57 0.57 -20.75
C ILE A 215 23.79 0.12 -19.93
N ASP A 216 24.99 0.10 -20.51
CA ASP A 216 26.20 -0.31 -19.80
C ASP A 216 26.65 0.74 -18.76
N ALA A 217 26.54 2.03 -19.10
CA ALA A 217 26.78 3.11 -18.16
C ALA A 217 25.72 3.15 -17.03
N ALA A 218 24.47 2.74 -17.29
CA ALA A 218 23.46 2.59 -16.26
C ALA A 218 23.87 1.51 -15.23
N LYS A 219 24.39 0.37 -15.68
CA LYS A 219 24.92 -0.68 -14.79
C LYS A 219 26.09 -0.18 -13.94
N GLU A 220 27.04 0.54 -14.54
CA GLU A 220 28.15 1.16 -13.81
C GLU A 220 27.64 2.16 -12.77
N PHE A 221 26.65 2.98 -13.13
CA PHE A 221 25.99 3.92 -12.22
C PHE A 221 25.28 3.21 -11.06
N HIS A 222 24.68 2.03 -11.26
CA HIS A 222 24.12 1.23 -10.18
C HIS A 222 25.15 0.86 -9.12
N THR A 223 26.32 0.39 -9.54
CA THR A 223 27.40 0.05 -8.61
C THR A 223 27.93 1.29 -7.90
N LEU A 224 28.16 2.38 -8.63
CA LEU A 224 28.67 3.64 -8.06
C LEU A 224 27.69 4.23 -7.05
N ALA A 225 26.42 4.42 -7.42
CA ALA A 225 25.41 5.05 -6.56
C ALA A 225 25.14 4.24 -5.29
N ALA A 226 25.17 2.90 -5.38
CA ALA A 226 25.02 2.04 -4.20
C ALA A 226 26.20 2.18 -3.23
N ALA A 227 27.44 2.20 -3.74
CA ALA A 227 28.64 2.35 -2.91
C ALA A 227 28.67 3.73 -2.21
N GLU A 228 28.52 4.81 -2.97
CA GLU A 228 28.52 6.19 -2.45
C GLU A 228 27.34 6.43 -1.48
N GLY A 229 26.16 5.89 -1.79
CA GLY A 229 24.99 5.95 -0.93
C GLY A 229 25.21 5.23 0.40
N GLN A 230 25.79 4.02 0.36
CA GLN A 230 26.10 3.24 1.56
C GLN A 230 27.12 3.97 2.45
N GLU A 231 28.22 4.48 1.87
CA GLU A 231 29.24 5.21 2.62
C GLU A 231 28.65 6.46 3.31
N LEU A 232 27.79 7.19 2.60
CA LEU A 232 27.09 8.34 3.17
C LEU A 232 26.17 7.94 4.32
N LEU A 233 25.38 6.87 4.17
CA LEU A 233 24.48 6.39 5.22
C LEU A 233 25.26 5.95 6.47
N GLU A 234 26.35 5.20 6.32
CA GLU A 234 27.21 4.78 7.45
C GLU A 234 27.90 5.96 8.14
N LYS A 235 28.28 6.98 7.38
CA LYS A 235 28.82 8.23 7.95
C LYS A 235 27.79 8.96 8.80
N LEU A 236 26.56 9.08 8.29
CA LEU A 236 25.46 9.77 8.99
C LEU A 236 24.95 8.98 10.18
N ASP A 237 24.84 7.66 10.05
CA ASP A 237 24.47 6.74 11.13
C ASP A 237 25.45 6.86 12.30
N ARG A 238 26.76 6.75 12.04
CA ARG A 238 27.79 6.97 13.08
C ARG A 238 27.63 8.34 13.74
N TRP A 239 27.37 9.39 12.97
CA TRP A 239 27.18 10.73 13.53
C TRP A 239 25.93 10.85 14.42
N LEU A 240 24.82 10.21 14.02
CA LEU A 240 23.55 10.19 14.74
C LEU A 240 23.59 9.28 15.97
N ALA A 241 24.19 8.09 15.89
CA ALA A 241 24.30 7.15 17.01
C ALA A 241 25.00 7.75 18.24
N HIS A 242 26.00 8.63 18.03
CA HIS A 242 26.64 9.36 19.12
C HIS A 242 25.73 10.41 19.79
N ARG A 243 24.64 10.81 19.15
CA ARG A 243 23.75 11.90 19.57
C ARG A 243 22.33 11.46 19.89
N ASP A 244 21.93 10.29 19.40
CA ASP A 244 20.67 9.64 19.73
C ASP A 244 20.69 9.26 21.20
N ARG A 245 19.69 9.70 21.97
CA ARG A 245 19.64 9.44 23.42
C ARG A 245 19.14 8.05 23.76
N ASP A 246 18.51 7.36 22.82
CA ASP A 246 18.12 5.96 22.99
C ASP A 246 19.37 5.05 22.88
N THR A 247 20.35 5.43 22.04
CA THR A 247 21.63 4.73 21.85
C THR A 247 22.75 5.25 22.78
N ASN A 248 22.82 6.56 23.03
CA ASN A 248 23.79 7.21 23.91
C ASN A 248 23.07 8.13 24.93
N PRO A 249 22.67 7.58 26.10
CA PRO A 249 21.94 8.34 27.13
C PRO A 249 22.70 9.56 27.69
N ALA A 250 24.02 9.63 27.52
CA ALA A 250 24.83 10.77 27.96
C ALA A 250 24.73 12.00 27.03
N SER A 251 24.13 11.84 25.84
CA SER A 251 23.94 12.93 24.87
C SER A 251 23.07 14.06 25.45
N GLN A 252 23.59 15.30 25.39
CA GLN A 252 22.96 16.51 25.94
C GLN A 252 22.16 17.28 24.88
N GLY A 253 21.11 17.99 25.29
CA GLY A 253 20.30 18.85 24.42
C GLY A 253 18.84 18.99 24.86
N SER A 254 18.06 19.82 24.16
CA SER A 254 16.63 20.04 24.43
C SER A 254 15.74 19.48 23.33
N GLY A 255 14.50 19.15 23.68
CA GLY A 255 13.49 18.62 22.75
C GLY A 255 13.77 17.19 22.28
N ARG A 256 12.91 16.66 21.41
CA ARG A 256 13.09 15.37 20.70
C ARG A 256 12.67 15.60 19.25
N VAL A 257 13.52 15.21 18.32
CA VAL A 257 13.25 15.35 16.87
C VAL A 257 13.63 14.04 16.19
N ARG A 258 12.73 13.52 15.35
CA ARG A 258 13.06 12.45 14.41
C ARG A 258 13.71 13.09 13.18
N VAL A 259 14.95 12.72 12.89
CA VAL A 259 15.70 13.17 11.71
C VAL A 259 16.23 11.96 10.95
N GLY A 260 16.37 12.09 9.63
CA GLY A 260 16.89 11.02 8.79
C GLY A 260 17.15 11.50 7.36
N LEU A 261 17.96 10.72 6.63
CA LEU A 261 18.19 10.89 5.21
C LEU A 261 17.82 9.57 4.51
N GLY A 262 16.80 9.61 3.65
CA GLY A 262 16.45 8.50 2.77
C GLY A 262 17.13 8.65 1.41
N ILE A 263 17.76 7.57 0.93
CA ILE A 263 18.36 7.50 -0.41
C ILE A 263 17.69 6.35 -1.14
N PHE A 264 17.23 6.60 -2.37
CA PHE A 264 16.65 5.58 -3.21
C PHE A 264 17.18 5.74 -4.64
N GLN A 265 17.38 4.60 -5.30
CA GLN A 265 17.73 4.53 -6.71
C GLN A 265 16.51 4.06 -7.51
N PHE A 266 16.37 4.57 -8.73
CA PHE A 266 15.33 4.16 -9.69
C PHE A 266 15.92 4.06 -11.10
N GLU A 267 15.36 3.17 -11.91
CA GLU A 267 15.68 2.96 -13.33
C GLU A 267 14.36 2.74 -14.07
N GLU A 268 14.21 3.35 -15.23
CA GLU A 268 13.06 3.18 -16.12
C GLU A 268 13.58 2.88 -17.52
N HIS A 269 13.20 1.73 -18.09
CA HIS A 269 13.45 1.47 -19.50
C HIS A 269 12.32 2.09 -20.31
N ASN A 270 12.66 3.05 -21.17
CA ASN A 270 11.73 3.51 -22.19
C ASN A 270 11.46 2.33 -23.14
N SER A 271 10.19 1.96 -23.31
CA SER A 271 9.83 1.09 -24.43
C SER A 271 10.32 1.74 -25.72
N PRO A 272 10.97 1.02 -26.65
CA PRO A 272 11.29 1.59 -27.95
C PRO A 272 10.00 2.07 -28.61
N GLU A 273 10.00 3.31 -29.11
CA GLU A 273 8.95 3.87 -29.96
C GLU A 273 8.81 3.08 -31.27
#